data_AF-D3AMX8-F1
#
_entry.id   AF-D3AMX8-F1
#
_cell.length_a   1.000
_cell.length_b   1.000
_cell.length_c   1.000
_cell.angle_alpha   90.00
_cell.angle_beta   90.00
_cell.angle_gamma   90.00
#
_symmetry.space_group_name_H-M   'P 1'
#
loop_
_entity.id
_entity.type
_entity.pdbx_description
1 polymer ?
#
loop_
_entity_poly.entity_id
_entity_poly.type
_entity_poly.pdbx_seq_one_letter_code
_entity_poly.pdbx_strand_id
1 'polypeptide(L)'
;YHVWMNQRNDLLPAQDPEYYKSYCDTYFTIGKDRRPDELPKDSFRGERGGKNFYSFYRGKLPEHRDLDQIWTEGAAEFIRGYEEERPFCIFLPLMLPHPTYQVSEPYFSRIDRRKLPERILPPEGYSGKSRMQRELAALQNMRDWSEAEYDELRAVYLGMCSRVDDLTGQVVRALKEKGNLR
;
A
#
# COMPACT_ATOMS: atom_id res chain seq x y z
N TYR A 1 -18.96 -17.08 -12.46
CA TYR A 1 -18.67 -15.63 -12.57
C TYR A 1 -17.33 -15.49 -13.29
N HIS A 2 -17.08 -14.38 -13.98
CA HIS A 2 -15.75 -14.06 -14.55
C HIS A 2 -14.81 -13.60 -13.44
N VAL A 3 -13.58 -14.09 -13.38
CA VAL A 3 -12.58 -13.69 -12.38
C VAL A 3 -11.47 -12.87 -13.01
N TRP A 4 -11.34 -11.63 -12.57
CA TRP A 4 -10.26 -10.72 -12.96
C TRP A 4 -9.26 -10.57 -11.81
N MET A 5 -7.97 -10.67 -12.09
CA MET A 5 -6.89 -10.54 -11.12
C MET A 5 -5.77 -9.65 -11.69
N ASN A 6 -5.15 -8.79 -10.87
CA ASN A 6 -3.89 -8.14 -11.26
C ASN A 6 -2.69 -9.08 -11.04
N GLN A 7 -1.55 -8.69 -11.60
CA GLN A 7 -0.30 -9.46 -11.47
C GLN A 7 0.33 -9.51 -10.07
N ARG A 8 -0.29 -8.87 -9.06
CA ARG A 8 0.22 -8.86 -7.68
C ARG A 8 -0.46 -9.98 -6.91
N ASN A 9 0.30 -10.99 -6.52
CA ASN A 9 -0.25 -12.10 -5.76
C ASN A 9 0.80 -12.76 -4.87
N ASP A 10 0.56 -12.74 -3.55
CA ASP A 10 1.44 -13.38 -2.55
C ASP A 10 1.08 -14.86 -2.30
N LEU A 11 -0.04 -15.34 -2.87
CA LEU A 11 -0.56 -16.70 -2.69
C LEU A 11 -0.10 -17.64 -3.80
N LEU A 12 0.22 -17.12 -4.99
CA LEU A 12 0.61 -17.95 -6.13
C LEU A 12 2.13 -18.16 -6.16
N PRO A 13 2.60 -19.40 -6.37
CA PRO A 13 4.01 -19.72 -6.48
C PRO A 13 4.66 -19.00 -7.66
N ALA A 14 5.58 -18.09 -7.39
CA ALA A 14 6.32 -17.37 -8.43
C ALA A 14 7.18 -18.29 -9.32
N GLN A 15 7.52 -19.49 -8.84
CA GLN A 15 8.26 -20.49 -9.62
C GLN A 15 7.43 -21.15 -10.75
N ASP A 16 6.10 -21.04 -10.70
CA ASP A 16 5.21 -21.53 -11.75
C ASP A 16 4.50 -20.34 -12.41
N PRO A 17 5.02 -19.83 -13.55
CA PRO A 17 4.51 -18.63 -14.17
C PRO A 17 3.10 -18.78 -14.73
N GLU A 18 2.58 -20.00 -14.88
CA GLU A 18 1.24 -20.23 -15.43
C GLU A 18 0.21 -20.63 -14.36
N TYR A 19 0.63 -20.77 -13.10
CA TYR A 19 -0.22 -21.25 -12.01
C TYR A 19 -1.51 -20.42 -11.85
N TYR A 20 -1.43 -19.10 -12.12
CA TYR A 20 -2.57 -18.18 -12.07
C TYR A 20 -3.71 -18.57 -13.01
N LYS A 21 -3.43 -19.25 -14.14
CA LYS A 21 -4.42 -19.56 -15.19
C LYS A 21 -5.59 -20.40 -14.68
N SER A 22 -5.37 -21.18 -13.61
CA SER A 22 -6.42 -21.99 -13.00
C SER A 22 -7.34 -21.21 -12.04
N TYR A 23 -7.00 -19.96 -11.72
CA TYR A 23 -7.71 -19.14 -10.72
C TYR A 23 -8.38 -17.89 -11.29
N CYS A 24 -8.11 -17.53 -12.56
CA CYS A 24 -8.74 -16.37 -13.18
C CYS A 24 -9.05 -16.56 -14.67
N ASP A 25 -10.11 -15.89 -15.14
CA ASP A 25 -10.39 -15.70 -16.57
C ASP A 25 -9.48 -14.60 -17.17
N THR A 26 -9.24 -13.51 -16.42
CA THR A 26 -8.35 -12.42 -16.82
C THR A 26 -7.23 -12.23 -15.81
N TYR A 27 -5.99 -12.28 -16.29
CA TYR A 27 -4.79 -11.92 -15.54
C TYR A 27 -4.20 -10.63 -16.10
N PHE A 28 -4.44 -9.51 -15.41
CA PHE A 28 -3.99 -8.19 -15.81
C PHE A 28 -2.50 -7.99 -15.51
N THR A 29 -1.71 -7.94 -16.58
CA THR A 29 -0.29 -7.63 -16.54
C THR A 29 -0.02 -6.20 -16.98
N ILE A 30 0.96 -5.55 -16.36
CA ILE A 30 1.37 -4.20 -16.74
C ILE A 30 2.17 -4.26 -18.05
N GLY A 31 1.57 -3.72 -19.11
CA GLY A 31 2.19 -3.56 -20.42
C GLY A 31 3.34 -2.54 -20.41
N LYS A 32 4.14 -2.53 -21.49
CA LYS A 32 5.28 -1.59 -21.64
C LYS A 32 4.85 -0.13 -21.65
N ASP A 33 3.60 0.14 -22.01
CA ASP A 33 2.93 1.44 -22.13
C ASP A 33 2.36 1.96 -20.80
N ARG A 34 2.28 1.12 -19.75
CA ARG A 34 1.67 1.48 -18.46
C ARG A 34 2.64 1.36 -17.29
N ARG A 35 3.91 1.73 -17.49
CA ARG A 35 4.93 1.62 -16.43
C ARG A 35 4.67 2.64 -15.30
N PRO A 36 4.93 2.27 -14.04
CA PRO A 36 4.97 3.24 -12.96
C PRO A 36 6.15 4.20 -13.17
N ASP A 37 6.03 5.40 -12.65
CA ASP A 37 7.10 6.39 -12.70
C ASP A 37 8.27 5.96 -11.81
N GLU A 38 9.49 6.30 -12.25
CA GLU A 38 10.67 6.07 -11.44
C GLU A 38 10.78 7.12 -10.33
N LEU A 39 10.84 6.66 -9.07
CA LEU A 39 11.12 7.52 -7.94
C LEU A 39 12.63 7.72 -7.76
N PRO A 40 13.07 8.85 -7.16
CA PRO A 40 14.47 9.05 -6.80
C PRO A 40 15.02 7.89 -5.96
N LYS A 41 16.31 7.57 -6.07
CA LYS A 41 16.92 6.42 -5.38
C LYS A 41 17.56 6.77 -4.04
N ASP A 42 17.16 7.89 -3.44
CA ASP A 42 17.74 8.39 -2.19
C ASP A 42 17.62 7.34 -1.06
N SER A 43 18.72 7.13 -0.33
CA SER A 43 18.75 6.18 0.80
C SER A 43 17.98 6.74 1.99
N PHE A 44 16.68 6.47 2.04
CA PHE A 44 15.81 6.88 3.16
C PHE A 44 16.10 6.13 4.47
N ARG A 45 16.80 4.99 4.41
CA ARG A 45 17.09 4.16 5.59
C ARG A 45 18.27 4.71 6.42
N GLY A 46 19.15 5.52 5.82
CA GLY A 46 20.41 5.88 6.46
C GLY A 46 21.35 4.68 6.63
N GLU A 47 22.30 4.79 7.56
CA GLU A 47 23.32 3.76 7.79
C GLU A 47 22.77 2.53 8.54
N ARG A 48 23.34 1.37 8.26
CA ARG A 48 23.02 0.13 8.98
C ARG A 48 23.36 0.29 10.46
N GLY A 49 22.37 0.03 11.33
CA GLY A 49 22.50 0.21 12.78
C GLY A 49 22.10 1.60 13.28
N GLY A 50 21.91 2.57 12.38
CA GLY A 50 21.35 3.88 12.73
C GLY A 50 19.87 3.81 13.08
N LYS A 51 19.38 4.82 13.81
CA LYS A 51 17.98 4.87 14.30
C LYS A 51 16.90 4.87 13.22
N ASN A 52 17.27 5.21 11.98
CA ASN A 52 16.35 5.26 10.83
C ASN A 52 16.32 3.97 10.01
N PHE A 53 17.25 3.03 10.22
CA PHE A 53 17.45 1.90 9.31
C PHE A 53 16.22 1.00 9.18
N TYR A 54 15.51 0.80 10.30
CA TYR A 54 14.29 0.00 10.37
C TYR A 54 13.00 0.84 10.45
N SER A 55 13.06 2.16 10.25
CA SER A 55 11.85 2.98 10.24
C SER A 55 11.02 2.79 8.97
N PHE A 56 11.71 2.46 7.87
CA PHE A 56 11.15 2.46 6.51
C PHE A 56 10.44 3.78 6.16
N TYR A 57 10.79 4.88 6.83
CA TYR A 57 10.18 6.19 6.59
C TYR A 57 10.95 6.93 5.50
N ARG A 58 10.23 7.34 4.45
CA ARG A 58 10.75 8.23 3.40
C ARG A 58 9.98 9.55 3.33
N GLY A 59 8.71 9.54 3.72
CA GLY A 59 7.90 10.77 3.82
C GLY A 59 7.32 11.22 2.47
N LYS A 60 7.48 12.50 2.14
CA LYS A 60 6.84 13.11 0.97
C LYS A 60 7.51 12.67 -0.33
N LEU A 61 6.69 12.28 -1.30
CA LEU A 61 7.13 12.03 -2.67
C LEU A 61 6.69 13.15 -3.62
N PRO A 62 7.40 13.34 -4.75
CA PRO A 62 6.83 14.08 -5.88
C PRO A 62 5.56 13.39 -6.38
N GLU A 63 4.73 14.10 -7.13
CA GLU A 63 3.61 13.49 -7.84
C GLU A 63 4.14 12.43 -8.81
N HIS A 64 3.52 11.25 -8.79
CA HIS A 64 3.93 10.11 -9.58
C HIS A 64 2.77 9.11 -9.73
N ARG A 65 2.78 8.37 -10.83
CA ARG A 65 1.92 7.21 -11.05
C ARG A 65 2.60 5.96 -10.51
N ASP A 66 1.96 5.30 -9.55
CA ASP A 66 2.43 4.05 -8.97
C ASP A 66 1.64 2.84 -9.50
N LEU A 67 2.10 1.64 -9.10
CA LEU A 67 1.47 0.37 -9.48
C LEU A 67 0.01 0.29 -9.05
N ASP A 68 -0.31 0.80 -7.85
CA ASP A 68 -1.66 0.78 -7.30
C ASP A 68 -2.62 1.61 -8.16
N GLN A 69 -2.19 2.79 -8.64
CA GLN A 69 -2.97 3.58 -9.60
C GLN A 69 -3.19 2.80 -10.91
N ILE A 70 -2.14 2.20 -11.48
CA ILE A 70 -2.23 1.43 -12.74
C ILE A 70 -3.19 0.23 -12.62
N TRP A 71 -3.10 -0.53 -11.53
CA TRP A 71 -3.99 -1.68 -11.32
C TRP A 71 -5.43 -1.25 -11.07
N THR A 72 -5.63 -0.15 -10.33
CA THR A 72 -6.96 0.42 -10.09
C THR A 72 -7.61 0.87 -11.39
N GLU A 73 -6.87 1.53 -12.26
CA GLU A 73 -7.34 1.93 -13.59
C GLU A 73 -7.65 0.70 -14.45
N GLY A 74 -6.80 -0.33 -14.44
CA GLY A 74 -7.06 -1.58 -15.17
C GLY A 74 -8.35 -2.27 -14.71
N ALA A 75 -8.62 -2.31 -13.41
CA ALA A 75 -9.87 -2.84 -12.88
C ALA A 75 -11.08 -1.98 -13.27
N ALA A 76 -10.95 -0.65 -13.20
CA ALA A 76 -12.01 0.28 -13.61
C ALA A 76 -12.31 0.18 -15.12
N GLU A 77 -11.29 0.04 -15.96
CA GLU A 77 -11.43 -0.21 -17.41
C GLU A 77 -12.17 -1.53 -17.67
N PHE A 78 -11.79 -2.61 -16.97
CA PHE A 78 -12.49 -3.89 -17.06
C PHE A 78 -13.98 -3.74 -16.70
N ILE A 79 -14.31 -3.08 -15.59
CA ILE A 79 -15.69 -2.86 -15.16
C ILE A 79 -16.50 -2.14 -16.24
N ARG A 80 -15.95 -1.05 -16.81
CA ARG A 80 -16.67 -0.25 -17.82
C ARG A 80 -16.89 -1.03 -19.12
N GLY A 81 -15.91 -1.83 -19.53
CA GLY A 81 -15.94 -2.60 -20.76
C GLY A 81 -16.56 -4.00 -20.64
N TYR A 82 -17.01 -4.41 -19.45
CA TYR A 82 -17.60 -5.73 -19.26
C TYR A 82 -19.04 -5.76 -19.77
N GLU A 83 -19.30 -6.58 -20.81
CA GLU A 83 -20.61 -6.69 -21.47
C GLU A 83 -21.24 -8.08 -21.36
N GLU A 84 -20.58 -9.04 -20.69
CA GLU A 84 -21.15 -10.39 -20.54
C GLU A 84 -22.29 -10.38 -19.50
N GLU A 85 -23.27 -11.28 -19.67
CA GLU A 85 -24.38 -11.42 -18.71
C GLU A 85 -23.97 -12.08 -17.39
N ARG A 86 -22.93 -12.92 -17.40
CA ARG A 86 -22.49 -13.62 -16.17
C ARG A 86 -21.88 -12.59 -15.20
N PRO A 87 -22.10 -12.71 -13.87
CA PRO A 87 -21.47 -11.81 -12.91
C PRO A 87 -19.94 -11.94 -12.94
N PHE A 88 -19.22 -10.96 -12.41
CA PHE A 88 -17.76 -11.01 -12.25
C PHE A 88 -17.30 -10.85 -10.79
N CYS A 89 -16.06 -11.22 -10.53
CA CYS A 89 -15.31 -11.04 -9.30
C CYS A 89 -13.95 -10.42 -9.65
N ILE A 90 -13.58 -9.34 -8.95
CA ILE A 90 -12.28 -8.69 -9.11
C ILE A 90 -11.47 -8.92 -7.84
N PHE A 91 -10.32 -9.55 -7.98
CA PHE A 91 -9.30 -9.58 -6.94
C PHE A 91 -8.24 -8.54 -7.27
N LEU A 92 -8.31 -7.40 -6.59
CA LEU A 92 -7.42 -6.25 -6.76
C LEU A 92 -6.65 -6.00 -5.45
N PRO A 93 -5.61 -6.79 -5.16
CA PRO A 93 -4.71 -6.46 -4.07
C PRO A 93 -3.83 -5.25 -4.43
N LEU A 94 -3.83 -4.27 -3.53
CA LEU A 94 -2.98 -3.07 -3.58
C LEU A 94 -1.72 -3.26 -2.73
N MET A 95 -0.66 -2.48 -3.01
CA MET A 95 0.58 -2.46 -2.23
C MET A 95 0.45 -1.55 -1.01
N LEU A 96 -0.18 -0.39 -1.14
CA LEU A 96 -0.36 0.52 -0.01
C LEU A 96 -1.32 -0.09 1.02
N PRO A 97 -1.09 0.14 2.34
CA PRO A 97 -0.10 1.02 2.94
C PRO A 97 1.22 0.30 3.35
N HIS A 98 1.61 -0.79 2.68
CA HIS A 98 2.85 -1.50 2.98
C HIS A 98 4.06 -0.56 2.89
N PRO A 99 5.08 -0.67 3.77
CA PRO A 99 6.29 0.13 3.68
C PRO A 99 7.01 -0.03 2.33
N THR A 100 7.78 0.93 1.84
CA THR A 100 8.23 2.18 2.49
C THR A 100 7.10 3.16 2.80
N TYR A 101 7.11 3.77 3.99
CA TYR A 101 6.14 4.79 4.39
C TYR A 101 6.42 6.09 3.65
N GLN A 102 5.65 6.30 2.59
CA GLN A 102 5.83 7.39 1.65
C GLN A 102 4.52 7.68 0.90
N VAL A 103 4.23 8.95 0.65
CA VAL A 103 3.05 9.34 -0.14
C VAL A 103 3.22 10.73 -0.75
N SER A 104 2.57 10.98 -1.88
CA SER A 104 2.52 12.30 -2.53
C SER A 104 1.37 13.15 -2.00
N GLU A 105 1.34 14.42 -2.40
CA GLU A 105 0.14 15.24 -2.23
C GLU A 105 -1.05 14.70 -3.04
N PRO A 106 -2.30 14.99 -2.62
CA PRO A 106 -2.68 15.73 -1.41
C PRO A 106 -2.62 14.89 -0.12
N TYR A 107 -2.35 13.58 -0.24
CA TYR A 107 -2.42 12.64 0.87
C TYR A 107 -1.37 12.89 1.96
N PHE A 108 -0.18 13.35 1.57
CA PHE A 108 0.90 13.66 2.50
C PHE A 108 0.48 14.70 3.54
N SER A 109 -0.22 15.76 3.09
CA SER A 109 -0.70 16.84 3.95
C SER A 109 -2.14 16.64 4.46
N ARG A 110 -2.84 15.56 4.07
CA ARG A 110 -4.25 15.31 4.44
C ARG A 110 -4.44 15.07 5.95
N ILE A 111 -3.42 14.57 6.64
CA ILE A 111 -3.49 14.25 8.07
C ILE A 111 -2.84 15.36 8.91
N ASP A 112 -3.62 16.00 9.77
CA ASP A 112 -3.11 16.98 10.75
C ASP A 112 -2.38 16.24 11.88
N ARG A 113 -1.05 16.41 11.94
CA ARG A 113 -0.18 15.76 12.94
C ARG A 113 -0.62 16.07 14.37
N ARG A 114 -1.17 17.26 14.62
CA ARG A 114 -1.61 17.71 15.95
C ARG A 114 -2.88 17.02 16.42
N LYS A 115 -3.57 16.31 15.53
CA LYS A 115 -4.79 15.54 15.83
C LYS A 115 -4.51 14.05 16.00
N LEU A 116 -3.24 13.62 15.89
CA LEU A 116 -2.89 12.24 16.18
C LEU A 116 -3.11 11.97 17.67
N PRO A 117 -3.72 10.82 18.04
CA PRO A 117 -3.76 10.43 19.44
C PRO A 117 -2.35 10.11 19.92
N GLU A 118 -2.12 10.22 21.23
CA GLU A 118 -0.86 9.79 21.84
C GLU A 118 -0.51 8.35 21.43
N ARG A 119 0.78 8.12 21.21
CA ARG A 119 1.27 6.81 20.78
C ARG A 119 1.16 5.82 21.92
N ILE A 120 0.68 4.61 21.61
CA ILE A 120 0.68 3.51 22.57
C ILE A 120 2.12 3.05 22.76
N LEU A 121 2.64 3.25 23.97
CA LEU A 121 3.97 2.79 24.35
C LEU A 121 3.92 1.34 24.85
N PRO A 122 5.02 0.57 24.68
CA PRO A 122 5.14 -0.71 25.36
C PRO A 122 5.12 -0.50 26.89
N PRO A 123 4.64 -1.49 27.67
CA PRO A 123 4.77 -1.43 29.12
C PRO A 123 6.24 -1.33 29.53
N GLU A 124 6.51 -0.76 30.70
CA GLU A 124 7.86 -0.60 31.23
C GLU A 124 8.62 -1.95 31.22
N GLY A 125 9.87 -1.92 30.74
CA GLY A 125 10.70 -3.11 30.61
C GLY A 125 10.13 -4.21 29.69
N TYR A 126 9.10 -3.90 28.88
CA TYR A 126 8.30 -4.90 28.15
C TYR A 126 7.67 -5.94 29.08
N SER A 127 7.27 -5.53 30.29
CA SER A 127 6.62 -6.43 31.26
C SER A 127 5.39 -7.11 30.67
N GLY A 128 5.26 -8.42 30.89
CA GLY A 128 4.18 -9.25 30.33
C GLY A 128 4.26 -9.48 28.81
N LYS A 129 5.32 -9.03 28.14
CA LYS A 129 5.58 -9.32 26.71
C LYS A 129 6.63 -10.43 26.57
N SER A 130 6.63 -11.10 25.42
CA SER A 130 7.61 -12.14 25.14
C SER A 130 9.02 -11.56 25.01
N ARG A 131 10.04 -12.37 25.31
CA ARG A 131 11.45 -12.00 25.06
C ARG A 131 11.65 -11.51 23.63
N MET A 132 11.06 -12.20 22.65
CA MET A 132 11.17 -11.85 21.23
C MET A 132 10.75 -10.40 20.95
N GLN A 133 9.65 -9.91 21.52
CA GLN A 133 9.19 -8.54 21.31
C GLN A 133 10.18 -7.50 21.85
N ARG A 134 10.76 -7.76 23.03
CA ARG A 134 11.78 -6.89 23.63
C ARG A 134 13.06 -6.86 22.78
N GLU A 135 13.52 -8.03 22.33
CA GLU A 135 14.74 -8.12 21.51
C GLU A 135 14.52 -7.49 20.12
N LEU A 136 13.37 -7.70 19.49
CA LEU A 136 13.03 -7.06 18.21
C LEU A 136 13.03 -5.55 18.32
N ALA A 137 12.44 -4.99 19.37
CA ALA A 137 12.45 -3.55 19.59
C ALA A 137 13.85 -2.99 19.86
N ALA A 138 14.75 -3.78 20.45
CA ALA A 138 16.17 -3.41 20.57
C ALA A 138 16.86 -3.40 19.21
N LEU A 139 16.66 -4.46 18.42
CA LEU A 139 17.27 -4.64 17.10
C LEU A 139 16.78 -3.62 16.07
N GLN A 140 15.51 -3.21 16.15
CA GLN A 140 14.96 -2.14 15.31
C GLN A 140 15.62 -0.78 15.60
N ASN A 141 16.16 -0.59 16.81
CA ASN A 141 16.93 0.58 17.22
C ASN A 141 16.25 1.94 16.99
N MET A 142 14.92 2.00 17.08
CA MET A 142 14.15 3.24 16.87
C MET A 142 13.87 4.00 18.17
N ARG A 143 14.44 3.60 19.31
CA ARG A 143 14.11 4.16 20.63
C ARG A 143 14.46 5.64 20.78
N ASP A 144 15.43 6.12 19.99
CA ASP A 144 15.90 7.50 19.97
C ASP A 144 15.13 8.39 18.97
N TRP A 145 14.03 7.88 18.40
CA TRP A 145 13.08 8.72 17.69
C TRP A 145 12.30 9.59 18.67
N SER A 146 12.23 10.88 18.39
CA SER A 146 11.33 11.81 19.04
C SER A 146 9.86 11.48 18.72
N GLU A 147 8.94 11.94 19.55
CA GLU A 147 7.51 11.80 19.25
C GLU A 147 7.13 12.49 17.93
N ALA A 148 7.80 13.60 17.57
CA ALA A 148 7.59 14.26 16.28
C ALA A 148 7.99 13.37 15.09
N GLU A 149 9.09 12.61 15.19
CA GLU A 149 9.48 11.64 14.16
C GLU A 149 8.46 10.50 14.04
N TYR A 150 7.96 9.99 15.17
CA TYR A 150 6.90 8.98 15.18
C TYR A 150 5.57 9.50 14.64
N ASP A 151 5.20 10.74 14.94
CA ASP A 151 3.98 11.38 14.45
C ASP A 151 4.04 11.62 12.94
N GLU A 152 5.20 11.98 12.39
CA GLU A 152 5.38 12.05 10.93
C GLU A 152 5.18 10.68 10.26
N LEU A 153 5.78 9.62 10.79
CA LEU A 153 5.58 8.27 10.25
C LEU A 153 4.11 7.86 10.29
N ARG A 154 3.43 8.10 11.42
CA ARG A 154 2.01 7.76 11.60
C ARG A 154 1.11 8.58 10.66
N ALA A 155 1.37 9.87 10.52
CA ALA A 155 0.62 10.73 9.61
C ALA A 155 0.79 10.30 8.16
N VAL A 156 2.00 9.94 7.74
CA VAL A 156 2.26 9.43 6.38
C VAL A 156 1.60 8.08 6.15
N TYR A 157 1.65 7.14 7.11
CA TYR A 157 0.94 5.88 7.03
C TYR A 157 -0.57 6.09 6.85
N LEU A 158 -1.18 6.99 7.64
CA LEU A 158 -2.59 7.33 7.50
C LEU A 158 -2.89 8.05 6.18
N GLY A 159 -1.95 8.85 5.65
CA GLY A 159 -2.02 9.40 4.30
C GLY A 159 -2.04 8.31 3.22
N MET A 160 -1.22 7.27 3.37
CA MET A 160 -1.23 6.10 2.47
C MET A 160 -2.57 5.35 2.55
N CYS A 161 -3.12 5.15 3.76
CA CYS A 161 -4.46 4.58 3.92
C CYS A 161 -5.52 5.43 3.21
N SER A 162 -5.40 6.76 3.28
CA SER A 162 -6.31 7.67 2.58
C SER A 162 -6.17 7.59 1.06
N ARG A 163 -4.97 7.30 0.53
CA ARG A 163 -4.78 6.99 -0.89
C ARG A 163 -5.46 5.68 -1.29
N VAL A 164 -5.37 4.64 -0.45
CA VAL A 164 -6.08 3.36 -0.67
C VAL A 164 -7.60 3.57 -0.73
N ASP A 165 -8.14 4.43 0.14
CA ASP A 165 -9.56 4.81 0.11
C ASP A 165 -9.93 5.50 -1.22
N ASP A 166 -9.13 6.47 -1.67
CA ASP A 166 -9.35 7.18 -2.95
C ASP A 166 -9.30 6.21 -4.16
N LEU A 167 -8.36 5.26 -4.18
CA LEU A 167 -8.26 4.20 -5.20
C LEU A 167 -9.47 3.27 -5.19
N THR A 168 -9.91 2.86 -4.00
CA THR A 168 -11.13 2.07 -3.84
C THR A 168 -12.35 2.85 -4.36
N GLY A 169 -12.40 4.15 -4.08
CA GLY A 169 -13.40 5.05 -4.62
C GLY A 169 -13.43 5.10 -6.15
N GLN A 170 -12.28 4.98 -6.84
CA GLN A 170 -12.23 4.90 -8.30
C GLN A 170 -12.94 3.64 -8.83
N VAL A 171 -12.71 2.48 -8.21
CA VAL A 171 -13.39 1.22 -8.56
C VAL A 171 -14.89 1.33 -8.31
N VAL A 172 -15.29 1.86 -7.16
CA VAL A 172 -16.71 2.08 -6.81
C VAL A 172 -17.38 3.02 -7.81
N ARG A 173 -16.71 4.09 -8.24
CA ARG A 173 -17.22 5.00 -9.28
C ARG A 173 -17.43 4.27 -10.61
N ALA A 174 -16.48 3.46 -11.04
CA ALA A 174 -16.63 2.65 -12.26
C ALA A 174 -17.83 1.69 -12.18
N LEU A 175 -18.07 1.06 -11.03
CA LEU A 175 -19.25 0.22 -10.80
C LEU A 175 -20.55 1.03 -10.90
N LYS A 176 -20.62 2.22 -10.28
CA LYS A 176 -21.78 3.11 -10.34
C LYS A 176 -22.06 3.60 -11.77
N GLU A 177 -21.01 4.01 -12.49
CA GLU A 177 -21.09 4.47 -13.89
C GLU A 177 -21.67 3.40 -14.81
N LYS A 178 -21.31 2.12 -14.61
CA LYS A 178 -21.86 1.00 -15.38
C LYS A 178 -23.28 0.59 -14.96
N GLY A 179 -23.76 1.07 -13.81
CA GLY A 179 -25.04 0.66 -13.21
C GLY A 179 -24.96 -0.60 -12.34
N ASN A 180 -23.74 -1.03 -11.99
CA ASN A 180 -23.47 -2.23 -11.18
C ASN A 180 -23.55 -1.96 -9.67
N LEU A 181 -23.69 -0.71 -9.26
CA LEU A 181 -23.86 -0.31 -7.86
C LEU A 181 -24.86 0.86 -7.80
N ARG A 182 -25.91 0.70 -6.99
CA ARG A 182 -26.93 1.74 -6.76
C ARG A 182 -26.52 2.68 -5.64
#